data_AF-Q21EZ9-F1
#
_entry.id   AF-Q21EZ9-F1
#
_cell.length_a   1.000
_cell.length_b   1.000
_cell.length_c   1.000
_cell.angle_alpha   90.00
_cell.angle_beta   90.00
_cell.angle_gamma   90.00
#
_symmetry.space_group_name_H-M   'P 1'
#
loop_
_entity.id
_entity.type
_entity.pdbx_description
1 polymer ?
#
loop_
_entity_poly.entity_id
_entity_poly.type
_entity_poly.pdbx_seq_one_letter_code
_entity_poly.pdbx_strand_id
1 'polypeptide(L)'
;MTESRDYLEMSFRSIECFANDGKLDAKELGKIIAIAEKDGEIDQNEVRVLRSIVAKIKPAEVDDAMKAKLAALSKKIEGISG
;
A
#
# COMPACT_ATOMS: atom_id res chain seq x y z
N MET A 1 -12.91 20.93 -0.09
CA MET A 1 -12.16 19.81 0.48
C MET A 1 -11.07 19.49 -0.51
N THR A 2 -9.81 19.58 -0.10
CA THR A 2 -8.67 19.29 -0.98
C THR A 2 -8.51 17.78 -1.01
N GLU A 3 -8.82 17.15 -2.15
CA GLU A 3 -8.59 15.72 -2.33
C GLU A 3 -7.10 15.42 -2.11
N SER A 4 -6.81 14.49 -1.19
CA SER A 4 -5.43 14.11 -0.88
C SER A 4 -4.80 13.49 -2.12
N ARG A 5 -3.61 13.95 -2.52
CA ARG A 5 -2.91 13.45 -3.71
C ARG A 5 -1.98 12.28 -3.37
N ASP A 6 -2.12 11.74 -2.18
CA ASP A 6 -1.26 10.70 -1.62
C ASP A 6 -1.37 9.40 -2.44
N TYR A 7 -2.54 9.10 -3.02
CA TYR A 7 -2.71 8.00 -3.99
C TYR A 7 -1.80 8.11 -5.23
N LEU A 8 -1.46 9.33 -5.69
CA LEU A 8 -0.51 9.55 -6.79
C LEU A 8 0.92 9.26 -6.34
N GLU A 9 1.29 9.75 -5.15
CA GLU A 9 2.62 9.51 -4.57
C GLU A 9 2.83 8.01 -4.30
N MET A 10 1.82 7.32 -3.76
CA MET A 10 1.82 5.87 -3.55
C MET A 10 1.98 5.11 -4.87
N SER A 11 1.26 5.54 -5.91
CA SER A 11 1.36 4.93 -7.24
C SER A 11 2.76 5.09 -7.81
N PHE A 12 3.32 6.30 -7.76
CA PHE A 12 4.69 6.57 -8.21
C PHE A 12 5.72 5.73 -7.44
N ARG A 13 5.63 5.72 -6.11
CA ARG A 13 6.56 4.98 -5.26
C ARG A 13 6.45 3.46 -5.46
N SER A 14 5.26 2.96 -5.73
CA SER A 14 5.08 1.54 -6.08
C SER A 14 5.81 1.17 -7.36
N ILE A 15 5.79 2.05 -8.38
CA ILE A 15 6.50 1.84 -9.64
C ILE A 15 8.02 1.83 -9.38
N GLU A 16 8.52 2.75 -8.56
CA GLU A 16 9.95 2.80 -8.20
C GLU A 16 10.42 1.53 -7.48
N CYS A 17 9.63 1.00 -6.54
CA CYS A 17 9.94 -0.28 -5.86
C CYS A 17 10.08 -1.42 -6.88
N PHE A 18 9.07 -1.60 -7.74
CA PHE A 18 9.12 -2.62 -8.79
C PHE A 18 10.20 -2.37 -9.85
N ALA A 19 10.62 -1.12 -10.07
CA ALA A 19 11.66 -0.80 -11.04
C ALA A 19 13.08 -1.06 -10.49
N ASN A 20 13.27 -1.03 -9.16
CA ASN A 20 14.58 -1.19 -8.54
C ASN A 20 15.03 -2.66 -8.48
N ASP A 21 14.21 -3.54 -7.93
CA ASP A 21 14.54 -4.97 -7.75
C ASP A 21 13.48 -5.94 -8.32
N GLY A 22 12.40 -5.41 -8.90
CA GLY A 22 11.30 -6.20 -9.44
C GLY A 22 10.34 -6.75 -8.38
N LYS A 23 10.52 -6.40 -7.11
CA LYS A 23 9.80 -6.96 -5.98
C LYS A 23 9.23 -5.84 -5.10
N LEU A 24 8.36 -6.24 -4.18
CA LEU A 24 7.86 -5.36 -3.14
C LEU A 24 8.09 -6.05 -1.80
N ASP A 25 8.97 -5.50 -0.98
CA ASP A 25 9.23 -6.03 0.36
C ASP A 25 8.32 -5.40 1.45
N ALA A 26 8.36 -5.97 2.65
CA ALA A 26 7.56 -5.49 3.78
C ALA A 26 7.90 -4.06 4.24
N LYS A 27 9.15 -3.61 4.02
CA LYS A 27 9.59 -2.23 4.33
C LYS A 27 9.06 -1.26 3.29
N GLU A 28 9.09 -1.62 2.01
CA GLU A 28 8.57 -0.84 0.90
C GLU A 28 7.06 -0.69 0.99
N LEU A 29 6.33 -1.79 1.21
CA LEU A 29 4.90 -1.73 1.49
C LEU A 29 4.62 -0.85 2.71
N GLY A 30 5.44 -0.96 3.76
CA GLY A 30 5.34 -0.10 4.94
C GLY A 30 5.51 1.39 4.63
N LYS A 31 6.42 1.77 3.72
CA LYS A 31 6.60 3.16 3.28
C LYS A 31 5.39 3.68 2.49
N ILE A 32 4.79 2.83 1.66
CA ILE A 32 3.59 3.18 0.88
C ILE A 32 2.40 3.39 1.82
N ILE A 33 2.20 2.48 2.78
CA ILE A 33 1.17 2.64 3.81
C ILE A 33 1.39 3.92 4.61
N ALA A 34 2.64 4.24 4.98
CA ALA A 34 2.94 5.47 5.71
C ALA A 34 2.63 6.75 4.92
N ILE A 35 2.61 6.69 3.58
CA ILE A 35 2.10 7.82 2.76
C ILE A 35 0.59 7.92 2.90
N ALA A 36 -0.13 6.80 2.75
CA ALA A 36 -1.59 6.77 2.90
C ALA A 36 -2.09 7.17 4.31
N GLU A 37 -1.22 7.08 5.33
CA GLU A 37 -1.56 7.45 6.70
C GLU A 37 -1.09 8.86 7.08
N LYS A 38 -0.45 9.58 6.15
CA LYS A 38 0.23 10.84 6.43
C LYS A 38 -0.75 11.97 6.77
N ASP A 39 -1.90 11.98 6.12
CA ASP A 39 -3.01 12.91 6.37
C ASP A 39 -3.96 12.43 7.48
N GLY A 40 -3.79 11.19 7.94
CA GLY A 40 -4.51 10.60 9.07
C GLY A 40 -5.78 9.85 8.71
N GLU A 41 -6.16 9.81 7.42
CA GLU A 41 -7.37 9.11 6.97
C GLU A 41 -7.13 8.46 5.61
N ILE A 42 -7.23 7.13 5.55
CA ILE A 42 -7.11 6.41 4.29
C ILE A 42 -8.43 6.52 3.52
N ASP A 43 -8.41 7.08 2.31
CA ASP A 43 -9.59 7.24 1.47
C ASP A 43 -9.82 6.09 0.47
N GLN A 44 -10.92 6.14 -0.28
CA GLN A 44 -11.23 5.11 -1.28
C GLN A 44 -10.23 5.04 -2.43
N ASN A 45 -9.64 6.16 -2.87
CA ASN A 45 -8.64 6.18 -3.94
C ASN A 45 -7.36 5.47 -3.49
N GLU A 46 -6.92 5.74 -2.27
CA GLU A 46 -5.76 5.12 -1.66
C GLU A 46 -5.97 3.63 -1.42
N VAL A 47 -7.15 3.21 -0.93
CA VAL A 47 -7.50 1.80 -0.80
C VAL A 47 -7.41 1.09 -2.16
N ARG A 48 -7.87 1.72 -3.25
CA ARG A 48 -7.77 1.14 -4.61
C ARG A 48 -6.32 0.95 -5.03
N VAL A 49 -5.46 1.93 -4.76
CA VAL A 49 -4.02 1.85 -5.05
C VAL A 49 -3.36 0.77 -4.20
N LEU A 50 -3.63 0.72 -2.89
CA LEU A 50 -3.10 -0.30 -1.98
C LEU A 50 -3.50 -1.72 -2.42
N ARG A 51 -4.77 -1.92 -2.80
CA ARG A 51 -5.24 -3.21 -3.33
C ARG A 51 -4.54 -3.59 -4.63
N SER A 52 -4.34 -2.62 -5.53
CA SER A 52 -3.62 -2.84 -6.79
C SER A 52 -2.16 -3.25 -6.56
N ILE A 53 -1.49 -2.62 -5.59
CA ILE A 53 -0.12 -2.96 -5.20
C ILE A 53 -0.07 -4.36 -4.59
N VAL A 54 -0.96 -4.66 -3.65
CA VAL A 54 -1.01 -5.98 -3.00
C VAL A 54 -1.27 -7.10 -4.00
N ALA A 55 -2.16 -6.87 -4.97
CA ALA A 55 -2.46 -7.85 -6.02
C ALA A 55 -1.26 -8.18 -6.93
N LYS A 56 -0.24 -7.31 -6.98
CA LYS A 56 0.99 -7.53 -7.77
C LYS A 56 2.07 -8.31 -7.00
N ILE A 57 1.96 -8.42 -5.68
CA ILE A 57 2.91 -9.17 -4.85
C ILE A 57 2.77 -10.66 -5.18
N LYS A 58 3.88 -11.34 -5.47
CA LYS A 58 3.84 -12.78 -5.70
C LYS A 58 3.76 -13.51 -4.36
N PRO A 59 3.04 -14.64 -4.27
CA PRO A 59 2.99 -15.44 -3.04
C PRO A 59 4.39 -15.86 -2.53
N ALA A 60 5.36 -16.03 -3.42
CA ALA A 60 6.75 -16.35 -3.07
C ALA A 60 7.52 -15.20 -2.39
N GLU A 61 7.00 -13.97 -2.44
CA GLU A 61 7.57 -12.75 -1.85
C GLU A 61 6.89 -12.43 -0.50
N VAL A 62 5.87 -13.20 -0.12
CA VAL A 62 5.11 -13.02 1.12
C VAL A 62 5.80 -13.78 2.26
N ASP A 63 6.82 -13.16 2.83
CA ASP A 63 7.45 -13.60 4.08
C ASP A 63 6.58 -13.24 5.31
N ASP A 64 7.02 -13.65 6.50
CA ASP A 64 6.24 -13.41 7.73
C ASP A 64 6.10 -11.92 8.08
N ALA A 65 7.08 -11.10 7.70
CA ALA A 65 7.00 -9.65 7.88
C ALA A 65 5.95 -9.03 6.94
N MET A 66 5.91 -9.50 5.69
CA MET A 66 4.95 -9.08 4.68
C MET A 66 3.54 -9.51 5.07
N LYS A 67 3.34 -10.74 5.56
CA LYS A 67 2.06 -11.20 6.11
C LYS A 67 1.56 -10.30 7.24
N ALA A 68 2.44 -9.94 8.18
CA ALA A 68 2.08 -9.05 9.27
C ALA A 68 1.64 -7.67 8.76
N LYS A 69 2.32 -7.12 7.75
CA LYS A 69 1.95 -5.84 7.11
C LYS A 69 0.63 -5.94 6.34
N LEU A 70 0.42 -7.00 5.57
CA LEU A 70 -0.83 -7.25 4.85
C LEU A 70 -2.02 -7.42 5.80
N ALA A 71 -1.84 -8.15 6.90
CA ALA A 71 -2.88 -8.31 7.91
C ALA A 71 -3.22 -6.97 8.60
N ALA A 72 -2.21 -6.16 8.95
CA ALA A 72 -2.43 -4.83 9.50
C ALA A 72 -3.14 -3.90 8.50
N LEU A 73 -2.76 -3.97 7.23
CA LEU A 73 -3.40 -3.21 6.15
C LEU A 73 -4.86 -3.65 5.96
N SER A 74 -5.13 -4.96 5.91
CA SER A 74 -6.49 -5.52 5.77
C SER A 74 -7.43 -4.97 6.84
N LYS A 75 -6.99 -4.98 8.10
CA LYS A 75 -7.76 -4.42 9.22
C LYS A 75 -8.08 -2.94 9.07
N LYS A 76 -7.18 -2.15 8.45
CA LYS A 76 -7.40 -0.71 8.22
C LYS A 76 -8.43 -0.48 7.10
N ILE A 77 -8.33 -1.24 6.01
CA ILE A 77 -9.18 -1.05 4.82
C ILE A 77 -10.56 -1.73 4.93
N GLU A 78 -10.75 -2.67 5.86
CA GLU A 78 -12.04 -3.31 6.14
C GLU A 78 -13.12 -2.28 6.52
N GLY A 79 -12.75 -1.20 7.21
CA GLY A 79 -13.67 -0.12 7.59
C GLY A 79 -14.04 0.86 6.48
N ILE A 80 -13.32 0.85 5.35
CA ILE A 80 -13.46 1.82 4.25
C ILE A 80 -14.24 1.21 3.07
N SER A 81 -14.53 -0.10 3.14
CA SER A 81 -15.35 -0.81 2.14
C SER A 81 -16.85 -0.59 2.41
N GLY A 82 -17.31 0.64 2.13
CA GLY A 82 -18.72 1.04 2.12
C GLY A 82 -19.07 1.69 0.79
#